data_AF-A0A284RN53-F1
#
_entry.id   AF-A0A284RN53-F1
#
_cell.length_a   1.000
_cell.length_b   1.000
_cell.length_c   1.000
_cell.angle_alpha   90.00
_cell.angle_beta   90.00
_cell.angle_gamma   90.00
#
_symmetry.space_group_name_H-M   'P 1'
#
loop_
_entity.id
_entity.type
_entity.pdbx_description
1 polymer ?
#
loop_
_entity_poly.entity_id
_entity_poly.type
_entity_poly.pdbx_seq_one_letter_code
_entity_poly.pdbx_strand_id
1 'polypeptide(L)'
;MSPVRRAQQLQRAWPSSPDVHYLLPSDALEKQRLESQHSFLRRTLCDGKSVMAPINLGPGDKVLDSGTGSGAWVLSLAKEVPLSVSFAAIDIQSKIFPKLFPTNVFFHHHSVTDLPGEWANSYSLINQRVLYAALTESQWDSALVETHRVLAPGGWVQLIEGSEIPPHTGPYSERIGKILAKLYAHKGLVIDVAKRLPDMLTRDGFINVHSETRALPVGA
;
A
#
# COMPACT_ATOMS: atom_id res chain seq x y z
N MET A 1 41.77 15.65 -10.83
CA MET A 1 40.33 15.68 -10.51
C MET A 1 39.63 14.68 -11.41
N SER A 2 39.10 13.58 -10.85
CA SER A 2 38.39 12.57 -11.64
C SER A 2 37.02 13.13 -12.05
N PRO A 3 36.62 13.05 -13.33
CA PRO A 3 35.33 13.55 -13.76
C PRO A 3 34.22 12.72 -13.11
N VAL A 4 33.30 13.38 -12.42
CA VAL A 4 32.06 12.78 -11.92
C VAL A 4 31.34 12.21 -13.14
N ARG A 5 31.27 10.89 -13.26
CA ARG A 5 30.46 10.23 -14.29
C ARG A 5 29.03 10.74 -14.11
N ARG A 6 28.52 11.51 -15.08
CA ARG A 6 27.08 11.76 -15.20
C ARG A 6 26.43 10.38 -15.23
N ALA A 7 25.63 10.06 -14.21
CA ALA A 7 24.78 8.88 -14.26
C ALA A 7 24.03 8.96 -15.60
N GLN A 8 24.16 7.92 -16.43
CA GLN A 8 23.30 7.79 -17.60
C GLN A 8 21.88 7.92 -17.09
N GLN A 9 21.16 8.92 -17.58
CA GLN A 9 19.81 9.23 -17.14
C GLN A 9 18.94 8.08 -17.63
N LEU A 10 18.76 7.06 -16.79
CA LEU A 10 17.93 5.91 -17.11
C LEU A 10 16.54 6.44 -17.45
N GLN A 11 16.08 6.18 -18.67
CA GLN A 11 14.74 6.56 -19.10
C GLN A 11 13.74 5.75 -18.27
N ARG A 12 13.10 6.40 -17.29
CA ARG A 12 12.08 5.81 -16.41
C ARG A 12 10.71 5.98 -17.05
N ALA A 13 9.84 4.98 -16.90
CA ALA A 13 8.43 5.13 -17.28
C ALA A 13 7.64 5.67 -16.08
N TRP A 14 6.85 6.71 -16.28
CA TRP A 14 6.06 7.33 -15.20
C TRP A 14 4.56 7.12 -15.43
N PRO A 15 3.76 7.02 -14.36
CA PRO A 15 2.31 7.10 -14.49
C PRO A 15 1.92 8.42 -15.16
N SER A 16 1.05 8.34 -16.17
CA SER A 16 0.64 9.50 -16.97
C SER A 16 -0.88 9.57 -17.01
N SER A 17 -1.48 10.15 -15.98
CA SER A 17 -2.90 10.53 -15.93
C SER A 17 -3.05 11.69 -14.93
N PRO A 18 -3.94 12.68 -15.17
CA PRO A 18 -4.13 13.82 -14.28
C PRO A 18 -4.48 13.45 -12.83
N ASP A 19 -5.25 12.38 -12.66
CA ASP A 19 -5.79 11.94 -11.36
C ASP A 19 -4.82 11.01 -10.60
N VAL A 20 -3.63 10.77 -11.15
CA VAL A 20 -2.61 9.90 -10.56
C VAL A 20 -1.55 10.73 -9.86
N HIS A 21 -1.52 10.65 -8.53
CA HIS A 21 -0.58 11.41 -7.70
C HIS A 21 0.65 10.61 -7.27
N TYR A 22 0.80 9.37 -7.74
CA TYR A 22 1.92 8.50 -7.38
C TYR A 22 3.28 9.13 -7.72
N LEU A 23 4.14 9.23 -6.71
CA LEU A 23 5.39 9.97 -6.80
C LEU A 23 6.55 9.23 -7.48
N LEU A 24 6.39 7.94 -7.81
CA LEU A 24 7.47 7.10 -8.32
C LEU A 24 7.18 6.58 -9.74
N PRO A 25 8.21 6.09 -10.46
CA PRO A 25 8.03 5.46 -11.77
C PRO A 25 7.17 4.19 -11.71
N SER A 26 6.89 3.61 -12.87
CA SER A 26 6.06 2.41 -13.05
C SER A 26 6.69 1.40 -14.00
N ASP A 27 8.01 1.23 -13.93
CA ASP A 27 8.80 0.33 -14.78
C ASP A 27 9.29 -0.91 -14.02
N ALA A 28 10.05 -1.77 -14.71
CA ALA A 28 10.59 -3.00 -14.12
C ALA A 28 11.49 -2.74 -12.89
N LEU A 29 12.21 -1.61 -12.86
CA LEU A 29 13.01 -1.22 -11.71
C LEU A 29 12.10 -0.86 -10.52
N GLU A 30 10.98 -0.19 -10.78
CA GLU A 30 9.99 0.05 -9.75
C GLU A 30 9.37 -1.25 -9.22
N LYS A 31 9.02 -2.18 -10.11
CA LYS A 31 8.51 -3.50 -9.70
C LYS A 31 9.46 -4.20 -8.73
N GLN A 32 10.77 -4.21 -9.04
CA GLN A 32 11.80 -4.77 -8.16
C GLN A 32 11.92 -4.01 -6.83
N ARG A 33 11.79 -2.67 -6.85
CA ARG A 33 11.77 -1.85 -5.64
C ARG A 33 10.60 -2.22 -4.74
N LEU A 34 9.40 -2.38 -5.30
CA LEU A 34 8.18 -2.78 -4.57
C LEU A 34 8.32 -4.18 -3.95
N GLU A 35 8.89 -5.15 -4.67
CA GLU A 35 9.18 -6.49 -4.14
C GLU A 35 10.18 -6.46 -2.97
N SER A 36 11.22 -5.63 -3.10
CA SER A 36 12.20 -5.40 -2.02
C SER A 36 11.55 -4.73 -0.81
N GLN A 37 10.69 -3.73 -1.04
CA GLN A 37 9.92 -3.06 0.00
C GLN A 37 8.99 -4.03 0.73
N HIS A 38 8.28 -4.90 0.01
CA HIS A 38 7.44 -5.93 0.64
C HIS A 38 8.29 -6.83 1.57
N SER A 39 9.40 -7.37 1.06
CA SER A 39 10.28 -8.26 1.84
C SER A 39 10.81 -7.58 3.10
N PHE A 40 11.20 -6.31 2.98
CA PHE A 40 11.67 -5.50 4.09
C PHE A 40 10.58 -5.24 5.13
N LEU A 41 9.41 -4.76 4.72
CA LEU A 41 8.28 -4.49 5.63
C LEU A 41 7.85 -5.76 6.36
N ARG A 42 7.71 -6.88 5.65
CA ARG A 42 7.31 -8.17 6.23
C ARG A 42 8.29 -8.62 7.30
N ARG A 43 9.60 -8.55 7.01
CA ARG A 43 10.66 -9.01 7.93
C ARG A 43 10.84 -8.09 9.13
N THR A 44 10.86 -6.78 8.92
CA THR A 44 11.28 -5.81 9.93
C THR A 44 10.10 -5.26 10.73
N LEU A 45 8.96 -5.04 10.09
CA LEU A 45 7.80 -4.41 10.73
C LEU A 45 6.68 -5.38 11.06
N CYS A 46 6.57 -6.51 10.38
CA CYS A 46 5.43 -7.42 10.55
C CYS A 46 5.82 -8.73 11.25
N ASP A 47 7.00 -8.79 11.90
CA ASP A 47 7.50 -9.99 12.59
C ASP A 47 7.53 -11.25 11.69
N GLY A 48 7.74 -11.05 10.39
CA GLY A 48 7.71 -12.12 9.39
C GLY A 48 6.30 -12.59 8.98
N LYS A 49 5.23 -11.91 9.41
CA LYS A 49 3.83 -12.25 9.09
C LYS A 49 3.30 -11.42 7.92
N SER A 50 2.38 -12.00 7.14
CA SER A 50 1.67 -11.30 6.06
C SER A 50 0.37 -10.64 6.55
N VAL A 51 -0.27 -11.22 7.57
CA VAL A 51 -1.50 -10.73 8.19
C VAL A 51 -1.23 -10.42 9.65
N MET A 52 -1.51 -9.18 10.05
CA MET A 52 -1.38 -8.70 11.44
C MET A 52 -2.73 -8.62 12.15
N ALA A 53 -3.83 -8.52 11.40
CA ALA A 53 -5.18 -8.56 11.95
C ALA A 53 -5.47 -9.91 12.63
N PRO A 54 -6.31 -9.94 13.69
CA PRO A 54 -6.64 -11.17 14.42
C PRO A 54 -7.69 -12.01 13.65
N ILE A 55 -7.33 -12.45 12.44
CA ILE A 55 -8.15 -13.30 11.56
C ILE A 55 -7.36 -14.54 11.15
N ASN A 56 -8.05 -15.68 11.13
CA ASN A 56 -7.56 -16.91 10.51
C ASN A 56 -8.34 -17.16 9.23
N LEU A 57 -7.67 -17.05 8.08
CA LEU A 57 -8.30 -17.25 6.78
C LEU A 57 -8.56 -18.75 6.53
N GLY A 58 -9.79 -19.07 6.13
CA GLY A 58 -10.28 -20.42 5.92
C GLY A 58 -10.99 -20.61 4.58
N PRO A 59 -11.57 -21.80 4.36
CA PRO A 59 -12.25 -22.12 3.10
C PRO A 59 -13.38 -21.14 2.77
N GLY A 60 -13.36 -20.59 1.55
CA GLY A 60 -14.38 -19.67 1.07
C GLY A 60 -14.10 -18.19 1.37
N ASP A 61 -13.11 -17.89 2.20
CA ASP A 61 -12.71 -16.50 2.45
C ASP A 61 -12.19 -15.83 1.18
N LYS A 62 -12.48 -14.53 1.08
CA LYS A 62 -11.99 -13.67 0.01
C LYS A 62 -11.12 -12.58 0.60
N VAL A 63 -9.98 -12.33 -0.03
CA VAL A 63 -9.01 -11.31 0.38
C VAL A 63 -8.84 -10.29 -0.74
N LEU A 64 -8.86 -9.00 -0.40
CA LEU A 64 -8.55 -7.91 -1.32
C LEU A 64 -7.18 -7.30 -0.96
N ASP A 65 -6.28 -7.23 -1.94
CA ASP A 65 -5.06 -6.42 -1.87
C ASP A 65 -5.27 -5.12 -2.68
N SER A 66 -5.61 -4.05 -1.97
CA SER A 66 -5.95 -2.72 -2.50
C SER A 66 -4.68 -1.89 -2.70
N GLY A 67 -4.36 -1.53 -3.95
CA GLY A 67 -3.08 -0.91 -4.30
C GLY A 67 -1.92 -1.92 -4.27
N THR A 68 -2.12 -3.07 -4.94
CA THR A 68 -1.23 -4.24 -4.87
C THR A 68 0.16 -3.99 -5.47
N GLY A 69 0.31 -3.00 -6.34
CA GLY A 69 1.54 -2.73 -7.08
C GLY A 69 2.05 -3.95 -7.84
N SER A 70 3.17 -4.52 -7.39
CA SER A 70 3.77 -5.70 -8.01
C SER A 70 3.07 -7.03 -7.67
N GLY A 71 2.10 -7.03 -6.75
CA GLY A 71 1.48 -8.25 -6.25
C GLY A 71 2.27 -8.98 -5.16
N ALA A 72 3.39 -8.41 -4.69
CA ALA A 72 4.30 -9.12 -3.79
C ALA A 72 3.63 -9.58 -2.47
N TRP A 73 2.71 -8.78 -1.93
CA TRP A 73 1.99 -9.14 -0.70
C TRP A 73 1.01 -10.28 -0.92
N VAL A 74 0.08 -10.11 -1.86
CA VAL A 74 -0.95 -11.11 -2.14
C VAL A 74 -0.33 -12.46 -2.54
N LEU A 75 0.75 -12.45 -3.31
CA LEU A 75 1.47 -13.66 -3.70
C LEU A 75 2.23 -14.32 -2.54
N SER A 76 2.63 -13.58 -1.51
CA SER A 76 3.19 -14.15 -0.29
C SER A 76 2.08 -14.83 0.53
N LEU A 77 0.97 -14.13 0.77
CA LEU A 77 -0.13 -14.64 1.57
C LEU A 77 -0.78 -15.88 0.92
N ALA A 78 -0.93 -15.90 -0.41
CA ALA A 78 -1.50 -17.04 -1.13
C ALA A 78 -0.72 -18.36 -0.94
N LYS A 79 0.55 -18.31 -0.50
CA LYS A 79 1.36 -19.50 -0.16
C LYS A 79 1.18 -19.96 1.28
N GLU A 80 0.62 -19.10 2.13
CA GLU A 80 0.51 -19.31 3.58
C GLU A 80 -0.89 -19.82 3.99
N VAL A 81 -1.86 -19.82 3.07
CA VAL A 81 -3.26 -20.16 3.36
C VAL A 81 -3.79 -21.26 2.42
N PRO A 82 -4.93 -21.91 2.73
CA PRO A 82 -5.53 -22.91 1.85
C PRO A 82 -5.89 -22.36 0.47
N LEU A 83 -5.77 -23.19 -0.57
CA LEU A 83 -6.13 -22.84 -1.96
C LEU A 83 -7.61 -22.45 -2.15
N SER A 84 -8.47 -22.80 -1.19
CA SER A 84 -9.88 -22.40 -1.13
C SER A 84 -10.10 -20.95 -0.73
N VAL A 85 -9.04 -20.23 -0.30
CA VAL A 85 -9.07 -18.77 -0.14
C VAL A 85 -8.83 -18.15 -1.50
N SER A 86 -9.65 -17.17 -1.88
CA SER A 86 -9.52 -16.46 -3.16
C SER A 86 -9.05 -15.02 -2.94
N PHE A 87 -8.29 -14.51 -3.90
CA PHE A 87 -7.66 -13.20 -3.79
C PHE A 87 -8.01 -12.33 -4.99
N ALA A 88 -8.43 -11.09 -4.73
CA ALA A 88 -8.44 -10.02 -5.70
C ALA A 88 -7.28 -9.07 -5.39
N ALA A 89 -6.54 -8.65 -6.39
CA ALA A 89 -5.41 -7.75 -6.27
C ALA A 89 -5.58 -6.62 -7.29
N ILE A 90 -5.66 -5.39 -6.81
CA ILE A 90 -6.02 -4.24 -7.67
C ILE A 90 -4.94 -3.17 -7.66
N ASP A 91 -4.72 -2.55 -8.82
CA ASP A 91 -3.91 -1.34 -8.94
C ASP A 91 -4.33 -0.57 -10.19
N ILE A 92 -4.10 0.74 -10.18
CA ILE A 92 -4.22 1.61 -11.36
C ILE A 92 -3.09 1.39 -12.38
N GLN A 93 -2.04 0.64 -12.01
CA GLN A 93 -0.91 0.32 -12.86
C GLN A 93 -0.82 -1.18 -13.15
N SER A 94 -1.49 -1.62 -14.20
CA SER A 94 -1.47 -3.03 -14.61
C SER A 94 -0.15 -3.49 -15.25
N LYS A 95 0.72 -2.58 -15.71
CA LYS A 95 1.98 -2.94 -16.41
C LYS A 95 2.99 -3.64 -15.50
N ILE A 96 2.89 -3.46 -14.19
CA ILE A 96 3.80 -4.06 -13.20
C ILE A 96 3.24 -5.34 -12.57
N PHE A 97 2.04 -5.76 -12.97
CA PHE A 97 1.46 -7.03 -12.53
C PHE A 97 2.35 -8.22 -12.92
N PRO A 98 2.37 -9.28 -12.10
CA PRO A 98 3.09 -10.49 -12.41
C PRO A 98 2.45 -11.19 -13.63
N LYS A 99 3.28 -11.79 -14.47
CA LYS A 99 2.80 -12.55 -15.64
C LYS A 99 2.32 -13.96 -15.30
N LEU A 100 2.78 -14.50 -14.16
CA LEU A 100 2.46 -15.83 -13.68
C LEU A 100 2.06 -15.72 -12.20
N PHE A 101 0.90 -16.27 -11.86
CA PHE A 101 0.34 -16.24 -10.52
C PHE A 101 -0.56 -17.47 -10.30
N PRO A 102 -0.84 -17.86 -9.04
CA PRO A 102 -1.71 -18.99 -8.72
C PRO A 102 -3.14 -18.81 -9.24
N THR A 103 -3.86 -19.92 -9.44
CA THR A 103 -5.23 -19.92 -9.99
C THR A 103 -6.27 -19.29 -9.07
N ASN A 104 -5.97 -19.12 -7.79
CA ASN A 104 -6.83 -18.48 -6.81
C ASN A 104 -6.52 -16.98 -6.61
N VAL A 105 -5.62 -16.39 -7.40
CA VAL A 105 -5.27 -14.96 -7.35
C VAL A 105 -5.66 -14.28 -8.66
N PHE A 106 -6.42 -13.18 -8.57
CA PHE A 106 -6.92 -12.44 -9.72
C PHE A 106 -6.46 -10.99 -9.66
N PHE A 107 -5.75 -10.55 -10.71
CA PHE A 107 -5.28 -9.17 -10.83
C PHE A 107 -6.25 -8.34 -11.67
N HIS A 108 -6.63 -7.16 -11.17
CA HIS A 108 -7.57 -6.28 -11.85
C HIS A 108 -7.05 -4.84 -11.91
N HIS A 109 -7.38 -4.15 -13.00
CA HIS A 109 -7.08 -2.73 -13.17
C HIS A 109 -8.23 -1.90 -12.60
N HIS A 110 -8.14 -1.53 -11.33
CA HIS A 110 -9.14 -0.71 -10.63
C HIS A 110 -8.46 0.33 -9.74
N SER A 111 -9.15 1.46 -9.53
CA SER A 111 -8.77 2.42 -8.51
C SER A 111 -9.24 1.95 -7.14
N VAL A 112 -8.46 2.27 -6.11
CA VAL A 112 -8.88 2.04 -4.71
C VAL A 112 -10.07 2.93 -4.31
N THR A 113 -10.35 3.98 -5.08
CA THR A 113 -11.45 4.94 -4.87
C THR A 113 -12.71 4.63 -5.68
N ASP A 114 -12.69 3.59 -6.51
CA ASP A 114 -13.78 3.21 -7.41
C ASP A 114 -13.71 1.70 -7.67
N LEU A 115 -14.25 0.92 -6.73
CA LEU A 115 -14.29 -0.53 -6.79
C LEU A 115 -15.60 -0.99 -7.44
N PRO A 116 -15.62 -2.19 -8.07
CA PRO A 116 -16.84 -2.72 -8.64
C PRO A 116 -18.02 -2.78 -7.65
N GLY A 117 -19.22 -2.46 -8.12
CA GLY A 117 -20.41 -2.39 -7.26
C GLY A 117 -20.79 -3.73 -6.67
N GLU A 118 -20.59 -4.81 -7.43
CA GLU A 118 -20.88 -6.19 -7.04
C GLU A 118 -19.95 -6.76 -5.97
N TRP A 119 -18.90 -6.01 -5.58
CA TRP A 119 -17.96 -6.41 -4.53
C TRP A 119 -18.43 -6.06 -3.11
N ALA A 120 -19.60 -5.43 -2.97
CA ALA A 120 -20.15 -5.08 -1.66
C ALA A 120 -20.19 -6.30 -0.71
N ASN A 121 -19.80 -6.11 0.55
CA ASN A 121 -19.85 -7.14 1.60
C ASN A 121 -19.17 -8.48 1.24
N SER A 122 -18.08 -8.46 0.47
CA SER A 122 -17.52 -9.67 -0.14
C SER A 122 -16.21 -10.15 0.49
N TYR A 123 -15.42 -9.26 1.10
CA TYR A 123 -14.06 -9.59 1.52
C TYR A 123 -13.93 -9.76 3.04
N SER A 124 -13.39 -10.91 3.45
CA SER A 124 -13.10 -11.22 4.86
C SER A 124 -11.86 -10.47 5.37
N LEU A 125 -10.92 -10.15 4.46
CA LEU A 125 -9.73 -9.35 4.75
C LEU A 125 -9.46 -8.37 3.62
N ILE A 126 -9.21 -7.10 3.95
CA ILE A 126 -8.69 -6.10 3.02
C ILE A 126 -7.33 -5.64 3.52
N ASN A 127 -6.34 -5.71 2.65
CA ASN A 127 -4.99 -5.20 2.87
C ASN A 127 -4.75 -3.98 1.98
N GLN A 128 -4.15 -2.93 2.53
CA GLN A 128 -3.65 -1.79 1.78
C GLN A 128 -2.42 -1.23 2.45
N ARG A 129 -1.39 -0.89 1.67
CA ARG A 129 -0.09 -0.47 2.24
C ARG A 129 0.61 0.57 1.39
N VAL A 130 1.19 1.57 2.06
CA VAL A 130 2.10 2.58 1.49
C VAL A 130 1.45 3.45 0.39
N LEU A 131 0.17 3.76 0.52
CA LEU A 131 -0.54 4.68 -0.38
C LEU A 131 -0.46 6.16 0.06
N TYR A 132 0.20 6.47 1.18
CA TYR A 132 0.46 7.87 1.60
C TYR A 132 1.21 8.71 0.55
N ALA A 133 1.95 8.06 -0.35
CA ALA A 133 2.66 8.69 -1.47
C ALA A 133 1.84 8.68 -2.78
N ALA A 134 0.54 8.35 -2.72
CA ALA A 134 -0.30 8.10 -3.89
C ALA A 134 -1.69 8.73 -3.82
N LEU A 135 -2.23 8.95 -2.62
CA LEU A 135 -3.59 9.46 -2.43
C LEU A 135 -3.61 10.86 -1.81
N THR A 136 -4.46 11.72 -2.36
CA THR A 136 -4.84 12.98 -1.74
C THR A 136 -5.78 12.76 -0.56
N GLU A 137 -6.05 13.80 0.23
CA GLU A 137 -6.98 13.71 1.36
C GLU A 137 -8.39 13.25 0.94
N SER A 138 -8.95 13.84 -0.11
CA SER A 138 -10.26 13.41 -0.64
C SER A 138 -10.24 11.99 -1.20
N GLN A 139 -9.13 11.55 -1.78
CA GLN A 139 -8.98 10.18 -2.26
C GLN A 139 -8.88 9.17 -1.12
N TRP A 140 -8.28 9.55 0.01
CA TRP A 140 -8.31 8.73 1.22
C TRP A 140 -9.73 8.53 1.74
N ASP A 141 -10.53 9.60 1.82
CA ASP A 141 -11.95 9.50 2.20
C ASP A 141 -12.72 8.56 1.27
N SER A 142 -12.59 8.73 -0.06
CA SER A 142 -13.24 7.82 -1.02
C SER A 142 -12.76 6.38 -0.91
N ALA A 143 -11.45 6.16 -0.71
CA ALA A 143 -10.88 4.82 -0.59
C ALA A 143 -11.38 4.09 0.67
N LEU A 144 -11.54 4.80 1.79
CA LEU A 144 -12.04 4.21 3.04
C LEU A 144 -13.54 3.90 2.94
N VAL A 145 -14.34 4.74 2.27
CA VAL A 145 -15.75 4.45 1.97
C VAL A 145 -15.87 3.19 1.13
N GLU A 146 -15.07 3.05 0.07
CA GLU A 146 -15.06 1.86 -0.78
C GLU A 146 -14.57 0.63 -0.03
N THR A 147 -13.52 0.77 0.78
CA THR A 147 -13.01 -0.29 1.67
C THR A 147 -14.12 -0.79 2.60
N HIS A 148 -14.84 0.12 3.27
CA HIS A 148 -15.94 -0.24 4.15
C HIS A 148 -17.06 -0.94 3.39
N ARG A 149 -17.43 -0.45 2.20
CA ARG A 149 -18.49 -1.02 1.37
C ARG A 149 -18.20 -2.46 0.96
N VAL A 150 -16.97 -2.78 0.55
CA VAL A 150 -16.61 -4.11 0.05
C VAL A 150 -16.23 -5.09 1.16
N LEU A 151 -15.96 -4.60 2.37
CA LEU A 151 -15.68 -5.44 3.53
C LEU A 151 -16.93 -6.23 3.93
N ALA A 152 -16.79 -7.55 4.06
CA ALA A 152 -17.86 -8.39 4.59
C ALA A 152 -18.12 -8.07 6.08
N PRO A 153 -19.37 -8.19 6.57
CA PRO A 153 -19.66 -8.09 8.00
C PRO A 153 -18.77 -9.01 8.83
N GLY A 154 -18.06 -8.45 9.81
CA GLY A 154 -17.09 -9.19 10.64
C GLY A 154 -15.70 -9.37 10.01
N GLY A 155 -15.48 -8.85 8.80
CA GLY A 155 -14.17 -8.82 8.16
C GLY A 155 -13.20 -7.83 8.82
N TRP A 156 -11.92 -7.94 8.42
CA TRP A 156 -10.85 -7.08 8.91
C TRP A 156 -10.24 -6.22 7.80
N VAL A 157 -9.83 -5.01 8.17
CA VAL A 157 -8.96 -4.17 7.34
C VAL A 157 -7.62 -4.05 8.04
N GLN A 158 -6.53 -4.24 7.29
CA GLN A 158 -5.19 -3.90 7.76
C GLN A 158 -4.56 -2.84 6.85
N LEU A 159 -4.11 -1.75 7.46
CA LEU A 159 -3.47 -0.63 6.78
C LEU A 159 -2.05 -0.46 7.32
N ILE A 160 -1.06 -0.37 6.44
CA ILE A 160 0.33 -0.07 6.82
C ILE A 160 0.80 1.15 6.05
N GLU A 161 0.95 2.27 6.74
CA GLU A 161 1.37 3.54 6.15
C GLU A 161 2.64 4.09 6.78
N GLY A 162 3.36 4.89 5.99
CA GLY A 162 4.49 5.68 6.49
C GLY A 162 4.02 6.95 7.20
N SER A 163 4.91 7.52 8.01
CA SER A 163 4.76 8.86 8.57
C SER A 163 5.93 9.74 8.14
N GLU A 164 5.88 11.02 8.51
CA GLU A 164 6.98 11.94 8.34
C GLU A 164 8.27 11.45 9.02
N ILE A 165 9.41 11.90 8.49
CA ILE A 165 10.72 11.67 9.11
C ILE A 165 10.74 12.40 10.47
N PRO A 166 11.02 11.70 11.59
CA PRO A 166 11.07 12.34 12.90
C PRO A 166 12.15 13.42 13.00
N PRO A 167 11.96 14.44 13.86
CA PRO A 167 13.01 15.41 14.16
C PRO A 167 14.23 14.72 14.80
N HIS A 168 15.38 15.39 14.79
CA HIS A 168 16.62 14.89 15.43
C HIS A 168 17.21 13.62 14.78
N THR A 169 16.86 13.35 13.53
CA THR A 169 17.41 12.25 12.71
C THR A 169 18.69 12.64 11.96
N GLY A 170 19.28 13.78 12.31
CA GLY A 170 20.47 14.36 11.69
C GLY A 170 20.15 15.37 10.57
N PRO A 171 21.10 16.25 10.22
CA PRO A 171 20.85 17.41 9.35
C PRO A 171 20.40 17.03 7.93
N TYR A 172 20.87 15.90 7.40
CA TYR A 172 20.49 15.43 6.07
C TYR A 172 19.07 14.85 6.04
N SER A 173 18.72 14.03 7.04
CA SER A 173 17.37 13.46 7.19
C SER A 173 16.33 14.55 7.39
N GLU A 174 16.63 15.56 8.22
CA GLU A 174 15.75 16.72 8.40
C GLU A 174 15.58 17.54 7.11
N ARG A 175 16.66 17.68 6.32
CA ARG A 175 16.58 18.36 5.01
C ARG A 175 15.69 17.58 4.05
N ILE A 176 15.82 16.25 4.00
CA ILE A 176 14.95 15.38 3.18
C ILE A 176 13.50 15.51 3.66
N GLY A 177 13.25 15.45 4.97
CA GLY A 177 11.93 15.62 5.56
C GLY A 177 11.26 16.94 5.15
N LYS A 178 11.99 18.05 5.17
CA LYS A 178 11.49 19.36 4.71
C LYS A 178 11.16 19.38 3.22
N ILE A 179 11.95 18.69 2.39
CA ILE A 179 11.68 18.59 0.94
C ILE A 179 10.42 17.74 0.70
N LEU A 180 10.31 16.60 1.37
CA LEU A 180 9.15 15.72 1.27
C LEU A 180 7.87 16.43 1.74
N ALA A 181 7.90 17.12 2.88
CA ALA A 181 6.75 17.88 3.37
C ALA A 181 6.24 18.91 2.34
N LYS A 182 7.15 19.66 1.71
CA LYS A 182 6.79 20.61 0.65
C LYS A 182 6.22 19.93 -0.59
N LEU A 183 6.81 18.80 -1.01
CA LEU A 183 6.34 18.02 -2.16
C LEU A 183 4.93 17.48 -1.91
N TYR A 184 4.68 16.91 -0.74
CA TYR A 184 3.38 16.34 -0.37
C TYR A 184 2.32 17.44 -0.32
N ALA A 185 2.60 18.55 0.35
CA ALA A 185 1.71 19.71 0.38
C ALA A 185 1.39 20.24 -1.03
N HIS A 186 2.39 20.34 -1.91
CA HIS A 186 2.18 20.79 -3.29
C HIS A 186 1.32 19.83 -4.12
N LYS A 187 1.39 18.52 -3.83
CA LYS A 187 0.63 17.48 -4.51
C LYS A 187 -0.72 17.16 -3.86
N GLY A 188 -1.04 17.78 -2.72
CA GLY A 188 -2.25 17.48 -1.94
C GLY A 188 -2.21 16.13 -1.21
N LEU A 189 -1.02 15.55 -1.03
CA LEU A 189 -0.82 14.27 -0.37
C LEU A 189 -0.76 14.42 1.16
N VAL A 190 -1.21 13.39 1.88
CA VAL A 190 -1.31 13.38 3.35
C VAL A 190 -0.10 12.66 3.95
N ILE A 191 0.93 13.42 4.33
CA ILE A 191 2.21 12.86 4.84
C ILE A 191 2.06 12.13 6.18
N ASP A 192 1.10 12.55 6.99
CA ASP A 192 0.82 12.08 8.35
C ASP A 192 -0.40 11.14 8.40
N VAL A 193 -0.81 10.55 7.26
CA VAL A 193 -2.04 9.75 7.17
C VAL A 193 -2.07 8.62 8.19
N ALA A 194 -0.93 7.98 8.50
CA ALA A 194 -0.83 6.93 9.50
C ALA A 194 -1.37 7.35 10.88
N LYS A 195 -1.24 8.64 11.23
CA LYS A 195 -1.74 9.20 12.49
C LYS A 195 -3.23 9.52 12.44
N ARG A 196 -3.78 9.79 11.25
CA ARG A 196 -5.18 10.15 11.03
C ARG A 196 -6.08 8.93 10.82
N LEU A 197 -5.53 7.84 10.27
CA LEU A 197 -6.27 6.64 9.93
C LEU A 197 -7.14 6.09 11.08
N PRO A 198 -6.71 6.04 12.35
CA PRO A 198 -7.57 5.53 13.41
C PRO A 198 -8.89 6.32 13.57
N ASP A 199 -8.81 7.65 13.48
CA ASP A 199 -9.97 8.54 13.57
C ASP A 199 -10.83 8.45 12.30
N MET A 200 -10.20 8.40 11.12
CA MET A 200 -10.90 8.24 9.84
C MET A 200 -11.67 6.91 9.77
N LEU A 201 -11.05 5.81 10.21
CA LEU A 201 -11.70 4.50 10.30
C LEU A 201 -12.88 4.54 11.29
N THR A 202 -12.69 5.13 12.47
CA THR A 202 -13.79 5.23 13.45
C THR A 202 -14.95 6.05 12.91
N ARG A 203 -14.67 7.18 12.24
CA ARG A 203 -15.67 8.03 11.56
C ARG A 203 -16.44 7.26 10.50
N ASP A 204 -15.76 6.39 9.75
CA ASP A 204 -16.34 5.64 8.62
C ASP A 204 -17.03 4.33 9.07
N GLY A 205 -17.21 4.12 10.38
CA GLY A 205 -18.02 3.04 10.94
C GLY A 205 -17.25 1.77 11.32
N PHE A 206 -15.92 1.78 11.19
CA PHE A 206 -15.11 0.67 11.65
C PHE A 206 -15.06 0.61 13.19
N ILE A 207 -15.10 -0.60 13.72
CA ILE A 207 -14.99 -0.89 15.15
C ILE A 207 -13.71 -1.67 15.46
N ASN A 208 -13.35 -1.77 16.74
CA ASN A 208 -12.13 -2.47 17.18
C ASN A 208 -10.84 -1.94 16.52
N VAL A 209 -10.79 -0.62 16.28
CA VAL A 209 -9.65 0.04 15.65
C VAL A 209 -8.44 -0.05 16.58
N HIS A 210 -7.38 -0.72 16.11
CA HIS A 210 -6.09 -0.81 16.80
C HIS A 210 -5.01 -0.15 15.93
N SER A 211 -4.13 0.62 16.56
CA SER A 211 -3.00 1.27 15.90
C SER A 211 -1.73 1.01 16.69
N GLU A 212 -0.68 0.62 15.97
CA GLU A 212 0.66 0.40 16.50
C GLU A 212 1.67 1.16 15.64
N THR A 213 2.56 1.91 16.28
CA THR A 213 3.69 2.54 15.59
C THR A 213 4.95 1.71 15.78
N ARG A 214 5.60 1.32 14.68
CA ARG A 214 6.84 0.55 14.69
C ARG A 214 7.98 1.35 14.06
N ALA A 215 9.09 1.46 14.76
CA ALA A 215 10.24 2.23 14.32
C ALA A 215 11.08 1.47 13.28
N LEU A 216 11.45 2.17 12.20
CA LEU A 216 12.41 1.69 11.21
C LEU A 216 13.78 2.34 11.46
N PRO A 217 14.79 1.59 11.94
CA PRO A 217 16.15 2.12 11.98
C PRO A 217 16.68 2.27 10.55
N VAL A 218 17.08 3.47 10.16
CA VAL A 218 17.68 3.77 8.84
C VAL A 218 19.13 4.18 9.05
N GLY A 219 20.05 3.48 8.39
CA GLY A 219 21.48 3.85 8.35
C GLY A 219 22.31 3.45 9.58
N ALA A 220 21.95 2.34 10.24
CA ALA A 220 22.80 1.72 11.27
C ALA A 220 24.01 1.01 10.66
#